data_AF-A0A4S5CKC5-F1
#
_entry.id   AF-A0A4S5CKC5-F1
#
_cell.length_a   1.000
_cell.length_b   1.000
_cell.length_c   1.000
_cell.angle_alpha   90.00
_cell.angle_beta   90.00
_cell.angle_gamma   90.00
#
_symmetry.space_group_name_H-M   'P 1'
#
loop_
_entity.id
_entity.type
_entity.pdbx_description
1 polymer ?
#
loop_
_entity_poly.entity_id
_entity_poly.type
_entity_poly.pdbx_seq_one_letter_code
_entity_poly.pdbx_strand_id
1 'polypeptide(L)'
;MDIDRDILPLVMSLRRAGFKTLASCHGHAVGSHTPYVYFQCSIAAAQDLDMAVAQCSGLHRRWEVTGHFGEAGLTWLLRSPDWESALQGSRSGILSPLFTPNGRQELADDLYQLAQLVAGDLSVTSLPPITTMQHFWAVAIDALRAMWWSFRFGLGCLVGIGLSIVYGAIAGGMGG
;
A
#
# COMPACT_ATOMS: atom_id res chain seq x y z
N MET A 1 -11.11 3.05 -9.35
CA MET A 1 -9.90 2.60 -8.64
C MET A 1 -9.85 3.42 -7.36
N ASP A 2 -10.11 2.79 -6.22
CA ASP A 2 -10.15 3.47 -4.93
C ASP A 2 -8.69 3.61 -4.45
N ILE A 3 -8.20 4.86 -4.34
CA ILE A 3 -6.84 5.15 -3.86
C ILE A 3 -6.97 5.39 -2.36
N ASP A 4 -6.13 4.74 -1.57
CA ASP A 4 -6.13 4.94 -0.12
C ASP A 4 -5.96 6.42 0.22
N ARG A 5 -6.81 6.92 1.14
CA ARG A 5 -6.88 8.34 1.51
C ARG A 5 -5.53 8.92 1.92
N ASP A 6 -4.72 8.14 2.63
CA ASP A 6 -3.47 8.62 3.25
C ASP A 6 -2.30 8.71 2.24
N ILE A 7 -2.30 7.89 1.19
CA ILE A 7 -1.29 7.97 0.11
C ILE A 7 -1.74 8.85 -1.05
N LEU A 8 -3.00 9.25 -1.08
CA LEU A 8 -3.61 10.04 -2.14
C LEU A 8 -2.83 11.34 -2.45
N PRO A 9 -2.36 12.15 -1.47
CA PRO A 9 -1.60 13.36 -1.76
C PRO A 9 -0.34 13.08 -2.58
N LEU A 10 0.44 12.07 -2.19
CA LEU A 10 1.65 11.65 -2.89
C LEU A 10 1.34 11.19 -4.32
N VAL A 11 0.30 10.36 -4.48
CA VAL A 11 -0.14 9.89 -5.81
C VAL A 11 -0.54 11.05 -6.72
N MET A 12 -1.22 12.06 -6.17
CA MET A 12 -1.64 13.23 -6.93
C MET A 12 -0.46 14.14 -7.29
N SER A 13 0.50 14.34 -6.39
CA SER A 13 1.74 15.06 -6.69
C SER A 13 2.52 14.38 -7.82
N LEU A 14 2.70 13.06 -7.75
CA LEU A 14 3.36 12.29 -8.81
C LEU A 14 2.63 12.44 -10.15
N ARG A 15 1.29 12.29 -10.18
CA ARG A 15 0.53 12.47 -11.42
C ARG A 15 0.68 13.87 -12.00
N ARG A 16 0.68 14.91 -11.16
CA ARG A 16 0.86 16.30 -11.60
C ARG A 16 2.25 16.55 -12.16
N ALA A 17 3.27 15.90 -11.60
CA ALA A 17 4.65 15.94 -12.09
C ALA A 17 4.90 15.06 -13.33
N GLY A 18 3.85 14.45 -13.91
CA GLY A 18 3.93 13.69 -15.16
C GLY A 18 4.19 12.19 -14.99
N PHE A 19 4.20 11.67 -13.77
CA PHE A 19 4.35 10.25 -13.49
C PHE A 19 3.01 9.52 -13.68
N LYS A 20 2.99 8.43 -14.44
CA LYS A 20 1.80 7.60 -14.63
C LYS A 20 1.73 6.55 -13.52
N THR A 21 0.94 6.80 -12.47
CA THR A 21 0.79 5.85 -11.36
C THR A 21 -0.12 4.68 -11.75
N LEU A 22 0.38 3.47 -11.51
CA LEU A 22 -0.25 2.19 -11.86
C LEU A 22 -0.92 1.54 -10.66
N ALA A 23 -0.32 1.63 -9.48
CA ALA A 23 -0.84 1.10 -8.22
C ALA A 23 -0.24 1.88 -7.03
N SER A 24 -0.91 1.80 -5.89
CA SER A 24 -0.44 2.40 -4.64
C SER A 24 -1.06 1.70 -3.45
N CYS A 25 -0.34 1.67 -2.33
CA CYS A 25 -0.83 1.18 -1.04
C CYS A 25 -0.28 2.09 0.05
N HIS A 26 -1.11 2.53 0.99
CA HIS A 26 -0.64 3.35 2.12
C HIS A 26 -0.01 2.52 3.26
N GLY A 27 0.05 1.19 3.09
CA GLY A 27 0.48 0.23 4.11
C GLY A 27 -0.67 -0.09 5.07
N HIS A 28 -1.02 -1.37 5.19
CA HIS A 28 -2.15 -1.82 6.00
C HIS A 28 -1.65 -2.70 7.15
N ALA A 29 -2.19 -2.49 8.35
CA ALA A 29 -1.81 -3.28 9.54
C ALA A 29 -2.26 -4.73 9.40
N VAL A 30 -3.45 -4.93 8.85
CA VAL A 30 -4.00 -6.25 8.54
C VAL A 30 -3.64 -6.63 7.11
N GLY A 31 -3.08 -7.82 6.91
CA GLY A 31 -2.57 -8.27 5.62
C GLY A 31 -1.11 -7.91 5.34
N SER A 32 -0.45 -7.19 6.25
CA SER A 32 1.00 -6.95 6.23
C SER A 32 1.52 -6.27 4.95
N HIS A 33 0.75 -5.33 4.42
CA HIS A 33 1.14 -4.59 3.22
C HIS A 33 2.03 -3.40 3.57
N THR A 34 3.10 -3.22 2.80
CA THR A 34 4.02 -2.08 2.92
C THR A 34 3.50 -0.88 2.15
N PRO A 35 3.87 0.36 2.54
CA PRO A 35 3.53 1.54 1.78
C PRO A 35 4.35 1.58 0.48
N TYR A 36 3.69 1.81 -0.65
CA TYR A 36 4.36 1.94 -1.94
C TYR A 36 3.56 2.74 -2.96
N VAL A 37 4.25 3.30 -3.95
CA VAL A 37 3.65 3.77 -5.22
C VAL A 37 4.39 3.13 -6.38
N TYR A 38 3.64 2.51 -7.29
CA TYR A 38 4.15 1.90 -8.51
C TYR A 38 3.75 2.75 -9.72
N PHE A 39 4.70 3.11 -10.58
CA PHE A 39 4.48 4.11 -11.62
C PHE A 39 5.39 3.93 -12.86
N GLN A 40 5.05 4.66 -13.92
CA GLN A 40 5.85 4.78 -15.15
C GLN A 40 6.29 6.24 -15.34
N CYS A 41 7.55 6.43 -15.72
CA CYS A 41 8.14 7.71 -16.12
C CYS A 41 9.42 7.46 -16.91
N SER A 42 10.06 8.53 -17.41
CA SER A 42 11.39 8.44 -18.03
C SER A 42 12.46 8.08 -16.98
N ILE A 43 13.59 7.55 -17.45
CA ILE A 43 14.76 7.26 -16.59
C ILE A 43 15.25 8.53 -15.91
N ALA A 44 15.34 9.65 -16.64
CA ALA A 44 15.77 10.93 -16.08
C ALA A 44 14.87 11.37 -14.92
N ALA A 45 13.55 11.32 -15.09
CA ALA A 45 12.60 11.69 -14.03
C ALA A 45 12.70 10.76 -12.80
N ALA A 46 12.98 9.46 -13.01
CA ALA A 46 13.19 8.53 -11.91
C ALA A 46 14.51 8.81 -11.16
N GLN A 47 15.57 9.18 -11.87
CA GLN A 47 16.85 9.56 -11.27
C GLN A 47 16.73 10.87 -10.47
N ASP A 48 16.02 11.86 -11.00
CA ASP A 48 15.76 13.12 -10.30
C ASP A 48 14.97 12.87 -9.02
N LEU A 49 13.94 12.01 -9.08
CA LEU A 49 13.16 11.63 -7.91
C LEU A 49 13.99 10.85 -6.89
N ASP A 50 14.77 9.87 -7.31
CA ASP A 50 15.63 9.08 -6.41
C ASP A 50 16.65 9.96 -5.69
N MET A 51 17.29 10.87 -6.41
CA MET A 51 18.22 11.85 -5.83
C MET A 51 17.52 12.78 -4.84
N ALA A 52 16.35 13.31 -5.20
CA ALA A 52 15.57 14.18 -4.31
C ALA A 52 15.15 13.46 -3.02
N VAL A 53 14.71 12.20 -3.13
CA VAL A 53 14.31 11.38 -1.98
C VAL A 53 15.53 11.08 -1.09
N ALA A 54 16.66 10.71 -1.69
CA ALA A 54 17.90 10.43 -0.95
C ALA A 54 18.46 11.65 -0.20
N GLN A 55 18.17 12.87 -0.68
CA GLN A 55 18.60 14.14 -0.09
C GLN A 55 17.59 14.72 0.91
N CYS A 56 16.40 14.12 1.04
CA CYS A 56 15.36 14.61 1.92
C CYS A 56 15.66 14.25 3.39
N SER A 57 16.10 15.22 4.19
CA SER A 57 16.51 15.02 5.58
C SER A 57 15.35 14.95 6.59
N GLY A 58 14.12 15.20 6.17
CA GLY A 58 12.94 15.21 7.05
C GLY A 58 12.22 13.86 7.15
N LEU A 59 12.61 12.87 6.36
CA LEU A 59 12.00 11.54 6.37
C LEU A 59 12.45 10.77 7.61
N HIS A 60 11.49 10.15 8.31
CA HIS A 60 11.76 9.31 9.47
C HIS A 60 12.41 7.99 9.07
N ARG A 61 12.15 7.52 7.84
CA ARG A 61 12.70 6.26 7.32
C ARG A 61 13.30 6.43 5.94
N ARG A 62 14.11 5.45 5.55
CA ARG A 62 14.66 5.43 4.21
C ARG A 62 13.56 5.09 3.21
N TRP A 63 13.52 5.87 2.14
CA TRP A 63 12.73 5.62 0.95
C TRP A 63 13.67 5.44 -0.25
N GLU A 64 13.28 4.59 -1.19
CA GLU A 64 14.07 4.30 -2.39
C GLU A 64 13.17 4.17 -3.62
N VAL A 65 13.72 4.54 -4.78
CA VAL A 65 13.10 4.30 -6.08
C VAL A 65 13.80 3.13 -6.75
N THR A 66 13.08 2.02 -6.96
CA THR A 66 13.62 0.82 -7.61
C THR A 66 13.01 0.62 -9.00
N GLY A 67 13.85 0.37 -10.00
CA GLY A 67 13.40 0.05 -11.36
C GLY A 67 13.11 -1.44 -11.55
N HIS A 68 12.03 -1.76 -12.25
CA HIS A 68 11.63 -3.12 -12.60
C HIS A 68 11.26 -3.21 -14.09
N PHE A 69 11.86 -4.17 -14.80
CA PHE A 69 11.47 -4.52 -16.16
C PHE A 69 10.44 -5.66 -16.13
N GLY A 70 9.29 -5.43 -16.76
CA GLY A 70 8.24 -6.43 -16.92
C GLY A 70 7.51 -6.30 -18.25
N GLU A 71 6.36 -6.97 -18.37
CA GLU A 71 5.54 -6.96 -19.59
C GLU A 71 5.05 -5.55 -19.98
N ALA A 72 4.83 -4.69 -18.98
CA ALA A 72 4.45 -3.30 -19.18
C ALA A 72 5.66 -2.39 -19.53
N GLY A 73 6.85 -2.96 -19.73
CA GLY A 73 8.11 -2.23 -19.93
C GLY A 73 8.81 -1.88 -18.62
N LEU A 74 9.62 -0.81 -18.66
CA LEU A 74 10.30 -0.27 -17.47
C LEU A 74 9.29 0.46 -16.57
N THR A 75 9.26 0.06 -15.32
CA THR A 75 8.40 0.60 -14.27
C THR A 75 9.23 0.91 -13.03
N TRP A 76 8.69 1.73 -12.15
CA TRP A 76 9.38 2.21 -10.97
C TRP A 76 8.53 1.99 -9.72
N LEU A 77 9.19 1.66 -8.62
CA LEU A 77 8.58 1.42 -7.32
C LEU A 77 9.21 2.37 -6.30
N LEU A 78 8.41 3.27 -5.74
CA LEU A 78 8.79 4.07 -4.58
C LEU A 78 8.28 3.34 -3.33
N ARG A 79 9.21 2.96 -2.44
CA ARG A 79 8.90 2.19 -1.22
C ARG A 79 9.90 2.49 -0.10
N SER A 80 9.61 1.98 1.10
CA SER A 80 10.53 2.00 2.23
C SER A 80 10.98 0.58 2.62
N PRO A 81 12.27 0.23 2.44
CA PRO A 81 12.82 -1.08 2.85
C PRO A 81 12.74 -1.33 4.36
N ASP A 82 12.80 -0.26 5.15
CA ASP A 82 12.69 -0.33 6.62
C ASP A 82 11.31 -0.83 7.03
N TRP A 83 10.26 -0.36 6.33
CA TRP A 83 8.89 -0.86 6.49
C TRP A 83 8.75 -2.33 6.10
N GLU A 84 9.35 -2.75 4.98
CA GLU A 84 9.36 -4.16 4.55
C GLU A 84 10.05 -5.07 5.58
N SER A 85 11.22 -4.66 6.05
CA SER A 85 12.02 -5.43 6.99
C SER A 85 11.30 -5.59 8.34
N ALA A 86 10.71 -4.52 8.85
CA ALA A 86 9.96 -4.55 10.10
C ALA A 86 8.66 -5.37 10.02
N LEU A 87 8.07 -5.48 8.83
CA LEU A 87 6.94 -6.37 8.59
C LEU A 87 7.37 -7.84 8.54
N GLN A 88 8.48 -8.16 7.89
CA GLN A 88 9.03 -9.52 7.84
C GLN A 88 9.50 -10.03 9.22
N GLY A 89 10.02 -9.13 10.07
CA GLY A 89 10.39 -9.45 11.45
C GLY A 89 9.19 -9.68 12.37
N SER A 90 8.00 -9.22 12.00
CA SER A 90 6.77 -9.29 12.82
C SER A 90 6.00 -10.61 12.69
N ARG A 91 6.65 -11.69 12.24
CA ARG A 91 6.05 -13.04 12.04
C ARG A 91 5.53 -13.70 13.32
N SER A 92 5.70 -13.09 14.49
CA SER A 92 5.33 -13.65 15.80
C SER A 92 3.90 -13.30 16.28
N GLY A 93 3.05 -12.70 15.45
CA GLY A 93 1.65 -12.39 15.82
C GLY A 93 1.48 -11.17 16.74
N ILE A 94 2.56 -10.47 17.07
CA ILE A 94 2.54 -9.15 17.71
C ILE A 94 2.52 -8.10 16.60
N LEU A 95 1.60 -7.13 16.68
CA LEU A 95 1.57 -5.98 15.77
C LEU A 95 2.93 -5.27 15.83
N SER A 96 3.59 -5.12 14.67
CA SER A 96 4.87 -4.42 14.58
C SER A 96 4.77 -3.06 15.26
N PRO A 97 5.80 -2.57 15.97
CA PRO A 97 5.81 -1.23 16.55
C PRO A 97 5.56 -0.14 15.50
N LEU A 98 5.77 -0.43 14.22
CA LEU A 98 5.42 0.48 13.12
C LEU A 98 3.90 0.70 12.96
N PHE A 99 3.08 -0.23 13.43
CA PHE A 99 1.62 -0.10 13.49
C PHE A 99 1.13 0.48 14.81
N THR A 100 2.01 1.06 15.63
CA THR A 100 1.57 1.93 16.75
C THR A 100 1.08 3.27 16.21
N PRO A 101 0.33 4.06 17.01
CA PRO A 101 -0.03 5.43 16.63
C PRO A 101 1.17 6.28 16.18
N ASN A 102 2.30 6.18 16.89
CA ASN A 102 3.52 6.91 16.55
C ASN A 102 4.11 6.43 15.21
N GLY A 103 4.23 5.12 15.00
CA GLY A 103 4.75 4.58 13.74
C GLY A 103 3.87 4.91 12.53
N ARG A 104 2.56 5.04 12.73
CA ARG A 104 1.60 5.50 11.71
C ARG A 104 1.69 7.00 11.47
N GLN A 105 1.93 7.79 12.51
CA GLN A 105 2.19 9.22 12.37
C GLN A 105 3.45 9.48 11.55
N GLU A 106 4.56 8.82 11.89
CA GLU A 106 5.83 8.93 11.15
C GLU A 106 5.65 8.59 9.67
N LEU A 107 4.87 7.56 9.34
CA LEU A 107 4.56 7.24 7.94
C LEU A 107 3.69 8.29 7.27
N ALA A 108 2.67 8.82 7.94
CA ALA A 108 1.85 9.88 7.38
C ALA A 108 2.71 11.13 7.08
N ASP A 109 3.62 11.47 8.00
CA ASP A 109 4.56 12.57 7.84
C ASP A 109 5.53 12.33 6.68
N ASP A 110 6.08 11.12 6.55
CA ASP A 110 6.93 10.73 5.41
C ASP A 110 6.18 10.84 4.07
N LEU A 111 4.97 10.27 3.98
CA LEU A 111 4.14 10.32 2.77
C LEU A 111 3.81 11.76 2.36
N TYR A 112 3.56 12.62 3.35
CA TYR A 112 3.30 14.03 3.13
C TYR A 112 4.55 14.78 2.66
N GLN A 113 5.69 14.56 3.30
CA GLN A 113 6.95 15.17 2.87
C GLN A 113 7.35 14.73 1.47
N LEU A 114 7.18 13.45 1.12
CA LEU A 114 7.37 12.96 -0.23
C LEU A 114 6.42 13.65 -1.22
N ALA A 115 5.15 13.87 -0.84
CA ALA A 115 4.20 14.56 -1.70
C ALA A 115 4.62 16.03 -1.96
N GLN A 116 5.17 16.70 -0.95
CA GLN A 116 5.68 18.07 -1.04
C GLN A 116 6.97 18.15 -1.86
N LEU A 117 7.89 17.21 -1.63
CA LEU A 117 9.12 17.05 -2.40
C LEU A 117 8.83 16.92 -3.90
N VAL A 118 7.88 16.05 -4.26
CA VAL A 118 7.46 15.84 -5.66
C VAL A 118 6.74 17.06 -6.23
N ALA A 119 6.00 17.81 -5.40
CA ALA A 119 5.32 19.02 -5.83
C ALA A 119 6.28 20.21 -6.06
N GLY A 120 7.52 20.12 -5.58
CA GLY A 120 8.49 21.22 -5.62
C GLY A 120 8.27 22.28 -4.53
N ASP A 121 7.37 22.02 -3.57
CA ASP A 121 7.01 22.93 -2.49
C ASP A 121 7.66 22.47 -1.17
N LEU A 122 8.93 22.84 -0.95
CA LEU A 122 9.62 22.55 0.32
C LEU A 122 9.25 23.52 1.47
N SER A 123 8.06 24.11 1.44
CA SER A 123 7.55 24.95 2.53
C SER A 123 6.92 24.09 3.63
N VAL A 124 7.74 23.72 4.61
CA VAL A 124 7.38 22.80 5.70
C VAL A 124 6.23 23.35 6.54
N THR A 125 5.11 22.62 6.56
CA THR A 125 4.14 22.63 7.67
C THR A 125 3.70 21.19 7.92
N SER A 126 4.05 20.67 9.10
CA SER A 126 3.72 19.32 9.56
C SER A 126 2.22 19.02 9.47
N LEU A 127 1.85 17.77 9.17
CA LEU A 127 0.46 17.31 9.32
C LEU A 127 0.01 17.42 10.80
N PRO A 128 -1.30 17.59 11.06
CA PRO A 128 -1.81 17.48 12.42
C PRO A 128 -1.59 16.05 12.96
N PRO A 129 -1.34 15.90 14.27
CA PRO A 129 -1.08 14.59 14.87
C PRO A 129 -2.29 13.66 14.77
N ILE A 130 -2.05 12.42 14.35
CA ILE A 130 -3.01 11.32 14.37
C ILE A 130 -3.33 11.02 15.84
N THR A 131 -4.60 11.14 16.17
CA THR A 131 -5.09 10.80 17.51
C THR A 131 -5.21 9.29 17.67
N THR A 132 -5.15 8.81 18.92
CA THR A 132 -5.35 7.39 19.25
C THR A 132 -6.65 6.84 18.67
N MET A 133 -7.71 7.66 18.65
CA MET A 133 -9.00 7.29 18.05
C MET A 133 -8.95 7.15 16.53
N GLN A 134 -8.25 8.03 15.82
CA GLN A 134 -8.08 7.89 14.36
C GLN A 134 -7.28 6.65 14.01
N HIS A 135 -6.25 6.34 14.79
CA HIS A 135 -5.49 5.11 14.65
C HIS A 135 -6.37 3.86 14.88
N PHE A 136 -7.18 3.85 15.94
CA PHE A 136 -8.08 2.74 16.23
C PHE A 136 -9.09 2.51 15.08
N TRP A 137 -9.66 3.58 14.54
CA TRP A 137 -10.56 3.48 13.38
C TRP A 137 -9.87 2.92 12.14
N ALA A 138 -8.63 3.33 11.85
CA ALA A 138 -7.87 2.80 10.73
C ALA A 138 -7.65 1.28 10.88
N VAL A 139 -7.22 0.83 12.06
CA VAL A 139 -7.04 -0.60 12.36
C VAL A 139 -8.37 -1.37 12.29
N ALA A 140 -9.46 -0.80 12.81
CA ALA A 140 -10.77 -1.42 12.78
C ALA A 140 -11.31 -1.57 11.35
N ILE A 141 -11.11 -0.55 10.49
CA ILE A 141 -11.47 -0.59 9.07
C ILE A 141 -10.64 -1.66 8.35
N ASP A 142 -9.34 -1.75 8.61
CA ASP A 142 -8.46 -2.77 8.05
C ASP A 142 -8.91 -4.18 8.44
N ALA A 143 -9.25 -4.38 9.72
CA ALA A 143 -9.77 -5.65 10.23
C ALA A 143 -11.12 -6.02 9.60
N LEU A 144 -12.04 -5.05 9.48
CA LEU A 144 -13.33 -5.26 8.81
C LEU A 144 -13.15 -5.60 7.32
N ARG A 145 -12.24 -4.93 6.62
CA ARG A 145 -11.92 -5.22 5.21
C ARG A 145 -11.37 -6.63 5.05
N ALA A 146 -10.43 -7.04 5.89
CA ALA A 146 -9.86 -8.39 5.87
C ALA A 146 -10.89 -9.48 6.20
N MET A 147 -11.76 -9.23 7.19
CA MET A 147 -12.84 -10.13 7.57
C MET A 147 -13.89 -10.25 6.46
N TRP A 148 -14.23 -9.15 5.79
CA TRP A 148 -15.14 -9.13 4.64
C TRP A 148 -14.59 -9.92 3.46
N TRP A 149 -13.29 -9.77 3.16
CA TRP A 149 -12.63 -10.59 2.15
C TRP A 149 -12.66 -12.08 2.48
N SER A 150 -12.39 -12.43 3.75
CA SER A 150 -12.45 -13.81 4.23
C SER A 150 -13.87 -14.40 4.14
N PHE A 151 -14.89 -13.59 4.45
CA PHE A 151 -16.29 -13.98 4.32
C PHE A 151 -16.70 -14.20 2.86
N ARG A 152 -16.30 -13.31 1.94
CA ARG A 152 -16.57 -13.48 0.50
C ARG A 152 -15.89 -14.73 -0.07
N PHE A 153 -14.65 -15.02 0.36
CA PHE A 153 -13.97 -16.26 -0.01
C PHE A 153 -14.68 -17.49 0.54
N GLY A 154 -15.07 -17.49 1.81
CA GLY A 154 -15.82 -18.58 2.43
C GLY A 154 -17.16 -18.86 1.74
N LEU A 155 -17.91 -17.80 1.41
CA LEU A 155 -19.17 -17.92 0.68
C LEU A 155 -18.95 -18.40 -0.77
N GLY A 156 -17.91 -17.91 -1.44
CA GLY A 156 -17.52 -18.36 -2.78
C GLY A 156 -17.14 -19.85 -2.82
N CYS A 157 -16.38 -20.33 -1.83
CA CYS A 157 -16.06 -21.74 -1.68
C CYS A 157 -17.30 -22.60 -1.43
N LEU A 158 -18.23 -22.14 -0.57
CA LEU A 158 -19.48 -22.87 -0.31
C LEU A 158 -20.38 -22.96 -1.54
N VAL A 159 -20.50 -21.88 -2.32
CA VAL A 159 -21.26 -21.88 -3.58
C VAL A 159 -20.57 -22.76 -4.64
N GLY A 160 -19.24 -22.72 -4.74
CA GLY A 160 -18.47 -23.57 -5.67
C GLY A 160 -18.57 -25.06 -5.33
N ILE A 161 -18.51 -25.42 -4.05
CA ILE A 161 -18.70 -26.79 -3.57
C ILE A 161 -20.15 -27.24 -3.81
N GLY A 162 -21.13 -26.38 -3.50
CA GLY A 162 -22.55 -26.67 -3.75
C GLY A 162 -22.87 -26.92 -5.23
N LEU A 163 -22.34 -26.08 -6.12
CA LEU A 163 -22.50 -26.25 -7.57
C LEU A 163 -21.83 -27.55 -8.08
N SER A 164 -20.67 -27.91 -7.54
CA SER A 164 -19.95 -29.13 -7.93
C SER A 164 -20.69 -30.40 -7.51
N ILE A 165 -21.33 -30.39 -6.32
CA ILE A 165 -22.16 -31.51 -5.84
C ILE A 165 -23.42 -31.65 -6.70
N VAL A 166 -24.08 -30.55 -7.05
CA VAL A 166 -25.27 -30.57 -7.91
C VAL A 166 -24.92 -31.04 -9.34
N TYR A 167 -23.82 -30.57 -9.92
CA TYR A 167 -23.39 -30.99 -11.25
C TYR A 167 -22.99 -32.48 -11.28
N GLY A 168 -22.31 -32.97 -10.24
CA GLY A 168 -21.95 -34.38 -10.11
C GLY A 168 -23.17 -35.31 -9.99
N ALA A 169 -24.21 -34.88 -9.28
CA ALA A 169 -25.46 -35.64 -9.14
C ALA A 169 -26.26 -35.72 -10.45
N ILE A 170 -26.23 -34.67 -11.27
CA ILE A 170 -26.93 -34.65 -12.57
C ILE A 170 -26.18 -35.48 -13.62
N ALA A 171 -24.84 -35.42 -13.64
CA ALA A 171 -24.03 -36.17 -14.59
C ALA A 171 -23.97 -37.68 -14.30
N GLY A 172 -24.12 -38.10 -13.04
CA GLY A 172 -24.14 -39.52 -12.65
C GLY A 172 -25.47 -40.25 -12.88
N GLY A 173 -26.56 -39.53 -13.18
CA GLY A 173 -27.91 -40.10 -13.31
C GLY A 173 -28.31 -40.55 -14.72
N MET A 174 -27.48 -40.34 -15.75
CA MET A 174 -27.79 -40.69 -17.15
C MET A 174 -27.14 -42.00 -17.62
N GLY A 175 -26.68 -42.85 -16.69
CA GLY A 175 -25.96 -44.11 -16.98
C GLY A 175 -26.63 -45.37 -16.44
N GLY A 176 -27.96 -45.45 -16.44
CA GLY A 176 -28.73 -46.63 -16.00
C GLY A 176 -29.87 -46.95 -16.95
#